data_AF-A0A2L2XAE6-F1
#
_entry.id   AF-A0A2L2XAE6-F1
#
_cell.length_a   1.000
_cell.length_b   1.000
_cell.length_c   1.000
_cell.angle_alpha   90.00
_cell.angle_beta   90.00
_cell.angle_gamma   90.00
#
_symmetry.space_group_name_H-M   'P 1'
#
loop_
_entity.id
_entity.type
_entity.pdbx_description
1 polymer ?
#
loop_
_entity_poly.entity_id
_entity_poly.type
_entity_poly.pdbx_seq_one_letter_code
_entity_poly.pdbx_strand_id
1 'polypeptide(L)'
;MYTCVSFVTTSQSHHIIKTPSIRKIDFEIPFVKKAKNPDTALTLIPMLGLSNIFVCSYCNARNLKADFGSKTLSVQCPECNGACFPDLYAVNSYNPECNPIFWHRAFAALVRSRVWIIVNPPLDENKEVVFDFLKTVYRASTPDRIYLLTDGKDKREFYKQVFMQINPHCDLRFDYQTQEKLCEDFVSAEVKLSPVR
;
A
#
# COMPACT_ATOMS: atom_id res chain seq x y z
N MET A 1 18.02 -9.11 2.15
CA MET A 1 17.68 -9.62 0.81
C MET A 1 16.22 -9.27 0.63
N TYR A 2 15.86 -8.51 -0.41
CA TYR A 2 14.46 -8.13 -0.64
C TYR A 2 13.68 -9.39 -1.05
N THR A 3 13.16 -10.09 -0.05
CA THR A 3 12.07 -11.06 -0.20
C THR A 3 10.84 -10.32 -0.73
N CYS A 4 10.04 -10.97 -1.57
CA CYS A 4 8.82 -10.39 -2.16
C CYS A 4 7.94 -9.73 -1.08
N VAL A 5 7.87 -8.39 -1.08
CA VAL A 5 7.11 -7.60 -0.12
C VAL A 5 5.99 -6.87 -0.84
N SER A 6 4.78 -7.00 -0.31
CA SER A 6 3.62 -6.25 -0.79
C SER A 6 3.10 -5.29 0.26
N PHE A 7 2.90 -4.06 -0.16
CA PHE A 7 2.30 -2.99 0.62
C PHE A 7 0.91 -2.70 0.06
N VAL A 8 -0.12 -3.10 0.78
CA VAL A 8 -1.53 -2.85 0.43
C VAL A 8 -2.08 -1.80 1.39
N THR A 9 -2.70 -0.76 0.86
CA THR A 9 -3.26 0.34 1.66
C THR A 9 -4.58 0.82 1.12
N THR A 10 -5.52 1.11 2.02
CA THR A 10 -6.71 1.93 1.72
C THR A 10 -6.55 3.38 2.21
N SER A 11 -5.50 3.68 2.96
CA SER A 11 -5.19 5.05 3.37
C SER A 11 -4.76 5.90 2.16
N GLN A 12 -5.32 7.11 2.07
CA GLN A 12 -5.04 8.10 1.01
C GLN A 12 -3.86 9.03 1.38
N SER A 13 -3.12 8.70 2.43
CA SER A 13 -2.05 9.52 3.01
C SER A 13 -0.83 9.66 2.08
N HIS A 14 -0.31 10.89 1.95
CA HIS A 14 0.93 11.17 1.23
C HIS A 14 2.17 10.58 1.92
N HIS A 15 2.07 10.20 3.20
CA HIS A 15 3.17 9.66 3.99
C HIS A 15 3.54 8.21 3.63
N ILE A 16 2.65 7.48 2.95
CA ILE A 16 2.82 6.05 2.64
C ILE A 16 4.08 5.78 1.82
N ILE A 17 4.38 6.64 0.85
CA ILE A 17 5.58 6.48 0.01
C ILE A 17 6.79 7.21 0.58
N LYS A 18 6.65 7.97 1.67
CA LYS A 18 7.69 8.87 2.18
C LYS A 18 8.94 8.10 2.59
N THR A 19 8.79 7.07 3.41
CA THR A 19 9.91 6.25 3.87
C THR A 19 10.60 5.51 2.71
N PRO A 20 9.88 4.79 1.80
CA PRO A 20 10.51 4.20 0.62
C PRO A 20 11.27 5.23 -0.23
N SER A 21 10.72 6.43 -0.41
CA SER A 21 11.33 7.48 -1.23
C SER A 21 12.60 8.04 -0.59
N ILE A 22 12.57 8.38 0.70
CA ILE A 22 13.72 8.94 1.43
C ILE A 22 14.84 7.91 1.59
N ARG A 23 14.50 6.64 1.85
CA ARG A 23 15.46 5.55 2.03
C ARG A 23 15.95 4.95 0.71
N LYS A 24 15.52 5.49 -0.44
CA LYS A 24 15.86 4.98 -1.78
C LYS A 24 15.53 3.50 -1.97
N ILE A 25 14.48 3.04 -1.31
CA ILE A 25 13.95 1.68 -1.50
C ILE A 25 13.25 1.67 -2.86
N ASP A 26 13.56 0.67 -3.68
CA ASP A 26 12.88 0.52 -4.95
C ASP A 26 11.46 0.01 -4.73
N PHE A 27 10.50 0.58 -5.45
CA PHE A 27 9.09 0.23 -5.34
C PHE A 27 8.37 0.45 -6.67
N GLU A 28 7.36 -0.34 -6.90
CA GLU A 28 6.42 -0.13 -8.00
C GLU A 28 5.04 0.30 -7.48
N ILE A 29 4.36 1.11 -8.29
CA ILE A 29 2.94 1.42 -8.15
C ILE A 29 2.32 1.12 -9.52
N PRO A 30 1.37 0.17 -9.61
CA PRO A 30 0.75 -0.19 -10.88
C PRO A 30 0.24 1.04 -11.65
N PHE A 31 0.55 1.11 -12.93
CA PHE A 31 0.16 2.21 -13.84
C PHE A 31 0.74 3.60 -13.52
N VAL A 32 1.62 3.72 -12.52
CA VAL A 32 2.18 5.01 -12.10
C VAL A 32 3.71 4.99 -12.11
N LYS A 33 4.32 3.98 -11.46
CA LYS A 33 5.77 3.88 -11.31
C LYS A 33 6.21 2.43 -11.48
N LYS A 34 7.10 2.19 -12.45
CA LYS A 34 7.80 0.91 -12.56
C LYS A 34 8.99 0.87 -11.60
N ALA A 35 9.26 -0.29 -11.03
CA ALA A 35 10.49 -0.56 -10.31
C ALA A 35 11.69 -0.57 -11.27
N LYS A 36 12.88 -0.25 -10.74
CA LYS A 36 14.16 -0.45 -11.44
C LYS A 36 14.54 -1.93 -11.48
N ASN A 37 14.33 -2.64 -10.38
CA ASN A 37 14.55 -4.07 -10.26
C ASN A 37 13.29 -4.77 -9.72
N PRO A 38 12.43 -5.31 -10.60
CA PRO A 38 11.16 -5.94 -10.24
C PRO A 38 11.30 -7.07 -9.21
N ASP A 39 12.38 -7.83 -9.23
CA ASP A 39 12.57 -9.00 -8.36
C ASP A 39 12.83 -8.61 -6.90
N THR A 40 13.22 -7.37 -6.66
CA THR A 40 13.59 -6.86 -5.32
C THR A 40 12.73 -5.68 -4.87
N ALA A 41 11.81 -5.22 -5.71
CA ALA A 41 11.03 -4.02 -5.43
C ALA A 41 9.84 -4.32 -4.53
N LEU A 42 9.53 -3.35 -3.66
CA LEU A 42 8.30 -3.34 -2.90
C LEU A 42 7.12 -3.07 -3.85
N THR A 43 6.13 -3.95 -3.86
CA THR A 43 4.91 -3.74 -4.65
C THR A 43 3.91 -2.94 -3.81
N LEU A 44 3.63 -1.69 -4.19
CA LEU A 44 2.68 -0.83 -3.48
C LEU A 44 1.35 -0.74 -4.22
N ILE A 45 0.29 -1.20 -3.58
CA ILE A 45 -1.09 -1.22 -4.08
C ILE A 45 -1.95 -0.23 -3.27
N PRO A 46 -2.18 0.99 -3.79
CA PRO A 46 -3.04 1.96 -3.15
C PRO A 46 -4.49 1.76 -3.58
N MET A 47 -5.23 0.95 -2.83
CA MET A 47 -6.58 0.49 -3.14
C MET A 47 -7.59 1.64 -3.35
N LEU A 48 -7.46 2.72 -2.57
CA LEU A 48 -8.32 3.90 -2.66
C LEU A 48 -7.62 5.12 -3.28
N GLY A 49 -6.50 4.86 -3.97
CA GLY A 49 -5.62 5.89 -4.51
C GLY A 49 -4.73 6.55 -3.46
N LEU A 50 -3.94 7.54 -3.87
CA LEU A 50 -3.04 8.30 -2.98
C LEU A 50 -3.08 9.79 -3.33
N SER A 51 -2.97 10.63 -2.31
CA SER A 51 -2.90 12.09 -2.45
C SER A 51 -1.66 12.61 -3.20
N ASN A 52 -0.70 11.74 -3.51
CA ASN A 52 0.53 12.06 -4.25
C ASN A 52 0.60 11.42 -5.64
N ILE A 53 -0.42 10.66 -6.05
CA ILE A 53 -0.60 10.25 -7.44
C ILE A 53 -1.52 11.28 -8.07
N PHE A 54 -1.17 11.83 -9.22
CA PHE A 54 -1.96 12.83 -9.93
C PHE A 54 -2.37 12.29 -11.30
N VAL A 55 -3.66 12.35 -11.62
CA VAL A 55 -4.23 11.90 -12.90
C VAL A 55 -4.61 13.11 -13.73
N CYS A 56 -4.16 13.16 -14.98
CA CYS A 56 -4.57 14.19 -15.92
C CYS A 56 -6.02 13.97 -16.37
N SER A 57 -6.85 15.01 -16.26
CA SER A 57 -8.25 14.96 -16.71
C SER A 57 -8.42 14.88 -18.23
N TYR A 58 -7.37 15.15 -19.00
CA TYR A 58 -7.40 15.15 -20.46
C TYR A 58 -6.82 13.86 -21.08
N CYS A 59 -5.59 13.50 -20.72
CA CYS A 59 -4.90 12.33 -21.32
C CYS A 59 -4.84 11.09 -20.41
N ASN A 60 -5.40 11.15 -19.19
CA ASN A 60 -5.33 10.08 -18.18
C ASN A 60 -3.92 9.65 -17.74
N ALA A 61 -2.88 10.41 -18.11
CA ALA A 61 -1.53 10.18 -17.63
C ALA A 61 -1.47 10.30 -16.10
N ARG A 62 -0.78 9.35 -15.46
CA ARG A 62 -0.61 9.30 -13.99
C ARG A 62 0.82 9.64 -13.62
N ASN A 63 0.97 10.55 -12.66
CA ASN A 63 2.27 11.04 -12.24
C ASN A 63 2.40 10.96 -10.72
N LEU A 64 3.55 10.47 -10.25
CA LEU A 64 3.86 10.43 -8.83
C LEU A 64 4.57 11.72 -8.40
N LYS A 65 4.02 12.42 -7.42
CA LYS A 65 4.67 13.55 -6.76
C LYS A 65 5.34 13.08 -5.46
N ALA A 66 6.67 12.98 -5.47
CA ALA A 66 7.45 12.55 -4.30
C ALA A 66 8.02 13.72 -3.47
N ASP A 67 7.41 14.92 -3.58
CA ASP A 67 7.71 16.06 -2.71
C ASP A 67 6.71 16.09 -1.54
N PHE A 68 7.23 16.03 -0.31
CA PHE A 68 6.45 15.95 0.92
C PHE A 68 6.38 17.31 1.66
N GLY A 69 6.96 18.37 1.10
CA GLY A 69 7.03 19.69 1.75
C GLY A 69 5.77 20.54 1.59
N SER A 70 4.89 20.22 0.64
CA SER A 70 3.70 21.03 0.33
C SER A 70 2.45 20.21 0.05
N LYS A 71 1.31 20.64 0.61
CA LYS A 71 -0.01 20.10 0.24
C LYS A 71 -0.39 20.66 -1.13
N THR A 72 -0.32 19.80 -2.15
CA THR A 72 -0.60 20.19 -3.54
C THR A 72 -2.00 19.72 -3.93
N LEU A 73 -2.86 20.64 -4.38
CA LEU A 73 -4.24 20.34 -4.78
C LEU A 73 -4.38 19.99 -6.27
N SER A 74 -3.51 20.52 -7.12
CA SER A 74 -3.44 20.22 -8.54
C SER A 74 -2.03 20.45 -9.07
N VAL A 75 -1.71 19.80 -10.19
CA VAL A 75 -0.46 19.99 -10.94
C VAL A 75 -0.76 20.06 -12.44
N GLN A 76 0.19 20.54 -13.22
CA GLN A 76 0.11 20.49 -14.67
C GLN A 76 0.63 19.14 -15.20
N CYS A 77 -0.08 18.57 -16.17
CA CYS A 77 0.32 17.34 -16.83
C CYS A 77 1.61 17.54 -17.63
N PRO A 78 2.66 16.73 -17.42
CA PRO A 78 3.90 16.84 -18.18
C PRO A 78 3.75 16.41 -19.64
N GLU A 79 2.70 15.65 -19.98
CA GLU A 79 2.49 15.13 -21.34
C GLU A 79 1.65 16.07 -22.22
N CYS A 80 0.59 16.67 -21.67
CA CYS A 80 -0.38 17.43 -22.47
C CYS A 80 -0.71 18.82 -21.89
N ASN A 81 -0.01 19.27 -20.84
CA ASN A 81 -0.25 20.55 -20.15
C ASN A 81 -1.65 20.74 -19.54
N GLY A 82 -2.49 19.70 -19.53
CA GLY A 82 -3.81 19.71 -18.90
C GLY A 82 -3.73 19.69 -17.37
N ALA A 83 -4.85 19.95 -16.70
CA ALA A 83 -4.92 19.88 -15.25
C ALA A 83 -4.84 18.42 -14.76
N CYS A 84 -4.07 18.19 -13.71
CA CYS A 84 -4.04 16.92 -13.00
C CYS A 84 -4.52 17.10 -11.55
N PHE A 85 -5.29 16.13 -11.08
CA PHE A 85 -5.85 16.10 -9.73
C PHE A 85 -5.40 14.84 -9.00
N PRO A 86 -5.37 14.86 -7.65
CA PRO A 86 -5.07 13.67 -6.86
C PRO A 86 -5.92 12.47 -7.27
N ASP A 87 -5.27 11.30 -7.40
CA ASP A 87 -5.92 10.03 -7.68
C ASP A 87 -6.54 9.52 -6.40
N LEU A 88 -7.72 10.05 -6.06
CA LEU A 88 -8.49 9.64 -4.89
C LEU A 88 -9.76 8.97 -5.39
N TYR A 89 -9.94 7.70 -5.04
CA TYR A 89 -10.99 6.87 -5.63
C TYR A 89 -12.41 7.39 -5.32
N ALA A 90 -12.60 7.97 -4.14
CA ALA A 90 -13.84 8.63 -3.73
C ALA A 90 -14.18 9.90 -4.57
N VAL A 91 -13.18 10.50 -5.22
CA VAL A 91 -13.33 11.71 -6.03
C VAL A 91 -13.47 11.38 -7.51
N ASN A 92 -12.81 10.32 -7.98
CA ASN A 92 -12.64 10.02 -9.41
C ASN A 92 -13.47 8.84 -9.93
N SER A 93 -14.31 8.20 -9.10
CA SER A 93 -15.07 7.01 -9.53
C SER A 93 -16.55 7.07 -9.14
N TYR A 94 -17.38 6.40 -9.95
CA TYR A 94 -18.83 6.23 -9.70
C TYR A 94 -19.14 5.29 -8.53
N ASN A 95 -18.17 4.55 -8.00
CA ASN A 95 -18.36 3.62 -6.91
C ASN A 95 -17.35 3.95 -5.79
N PRO A 96 -17.76 4.52 -4.65
CA PRO A 96 -16.84 5.04 -3.63
C PRO A 96 -15.98 3.97 -2.94
N GLU A 97 -16.23 2.68 -3.17
CA GLU A 97 -15.76 1.59 -2.30
C GLU A 97 -14.49 0.82 -2.73
N CYS A 98 -13.94 1.08 -3.93
CA CYS A 98 -12.69 0.54 -4.56
C CYS A 98 -12.94 -0.13 -5.93
N ASN A 99 -11.97 -0.06 -6.85
CA ASN A 99 -12.04 -0.70 -8.17
C ASN A 99 -11.71 -2.21 -8.05
N PRO A 100 -12.50 -3.13 -8.65
CA PRO A 100 -12.17 -4.56 -8.70
C PRO A 100 -10.76 -4.87 -9.22
N ILE A 101 -10.22 -4.04 -10.11
CA ILE A 101 -8.84 -4.16 -10.62
C ILE A 101 -7.83 -4.04 -9.48
N PHE A 102 -8.04 -3.13 -8.53
CA PHE A 102 -7.13 -2.97 -7.39
C PHE A 102 -7.23 -4.13 -6.41
N TRP A 103 -8.42 -4.68 -6.17
CA TRP A 103 -8.59 -5.92 -5.41
C TRP A 103 -7.84 -7.09 -6.03
N HIS A 104 -7.99 -7.29 -7.35
CA HIS A 104 -7.25 -8.33 -8.08
C HIS A 104 -5.73 -8.11 -8.01
N ARG A 105 -5.26 -6.86 -8.11
CA ARG A 105 -3.83 -6.53 -7.99
C ARG A 105 -3.30 -6.78 -6.59
N ALA A 106 -4.05 -6.40 -5.55
CA ALA A 106 -3.70 -6.70 -4.18
C ALA A 106 -3.62 -8.21 -3.95
N PHE A 107 -4.57 -8.99 -4.49
CA PHE A 107 -4.53 -10.45 -4.45
C PHE A 107 -3.22 -10.97 -5.05
N ALA A 108 -2.94 -10.60 -6.30
CA ALA A 108 -1.77 -11.08 -7.03
C ALA A 108 -0.45 -10.69 -6.35
N ALA A 109 -0.38 -9.49 -5.76
CA ALA A 109 0.79 -9.00 -5.05
C ALA A 109 1.02 -9.79 -3.76
N LEU A 110 -0.02 -9.93 -2.93
CA LEU A 110 0.05 -10.64 -1.65
C LEU A 110 0.35 -12.13 -1.83
N VAL A 111 -0.24 -12.80 -2.84
CA VAL A 111 0.03 -14.22 -3.15
C VAL A 111 1.50 -14.50 -3.45
N ARG A 112 2.20 -13.53 -4.04
CA ARG A 112 3.63 -13.68 -4.37
C ARG A 112 4.55 -13.27 -3.24
N SER A 113 4.01 -12.70 -2.16
CA SER A 113 4.80 -12.03 -1.12
C SER A 113 4.90 -12.83 0.16
N ARG A 114 6.10 -12.87 0.73
CA ARG A 114 6.38 -13.49 2.03
C ARG A 114 6.17 -12.51 3.19
N VAL A 115 6.31 -11.22 2.92
CA VAL A 115 6.07 -10.13 3.89
C VAL A 115 4.94 -9.26 3.39
N TRP A 116 3.93 -9.06 4.23
CA TRP A 116 2.79 -8.21 3.93
C TRP A 116 2.83 -6.96 4.80
N ILE A 117 2.56 -5.81 4.19
CA ILE A 117 2.30 -4.55 4.88
C ILE A 117 0.88 -4.13 4.53
N ILE A 118 0.00 -4.05 5.54
CA ILE A 118 -1.41 -3.75 5.36
C ILE A 118 -1.75 -2.50 6.18
N VAL A 119 -2.22 -1.45 5.49
CA VAL A 119 -2.56 -0.17 6.11
C VAL A 119 -4.04 0.16 5.91
N ASN A 120 -4.71 0.33 7.05
CA ASN A 120 -6.11 0.70 7.25
C ASN A 120 -7.18 -0.18 6.57
N PRO A 121 -7.01 -1.52 6.49
CA PRO A 121 -7.93 -2.41 5.75
C PRO A 121 -9.39 -2.21 6.20
N PRO A 122 -10.38 -2.07 5.32
CA PRO A 122 -11.72 -1.56 5.68
C PRO A 122 -12.51 -2.55 6.57
N LEU A 123 -13.32 -2.07 7.54
CA LEU A 123 -14.04 -2.94 8.51
C LEU A 123 -15.57 -2.82 8.46
N ASP A 124 -16.13 -1.80 7.82
CA ASP A 124 -17.56 -1.50 7.98
C ASP A 124 -18.43 -2.25 6.96
N GLU A 125 -18.80 -1.61 5.85
CA GLU A 125 -19.80 -2.12 4.90
C GLU A 125 -19.35 -3.38 4.14
N ASN A 126 -18.05 -3.68 4.12
CA ASN A 126 -17.45 -4.75 3.32
C ASN A 126 -16.69 -5.81 4.13
N LYS A 127 -16.94 -5.92 5.45
CA LYS A 127 -16.14 -6.78 6.34
C LYS A 127 -16.01 -8.24 5.88
N GLU A 128 -17.09 -8.82 5.36
CA GLU A 128 -17.13 -10.23 4.94
C GLU A 128 -16.30 -10.45 3.68
N VAL A 129 -16.44 -9.56 2.70
CA VAL A 129 -15.65 -9.58 1.45
C VAL A 129 -14.17 -9.42 1.74
N VAL A 130 -13.80 -8.46 2.60
CA VAL A 130 -12.41 -8.20 2.98
C VAL A 130 -11.83 -9.39 3.74
N PHE A 131 -12.61 -9.99 4.65
CA PHE A 131 -12.21 -11.15 5.40
C PHE A 131 -11.99 -12.37 4.49
N ASP A 132 -12.95 -12.68 3.61
CA ASP A 132 -12.83 -13.78 2.67
C ASP A 132 -11.68 -13.56 1.68
N PHE A 133 -11.47 -12.32 1.23
CA PHE A 133 -10.31 -11.94 0.45
C PHE A 133 -9.01 -12.27 1.19
N LEU A 134 -8.82 -11.74 2.41
CA LEU A 134 -7.60 -11.94 3.18
C LEU A 134 -7.36 -13.42 3.48
N LYS A 135 -8.40 -14.16 3.85
CA LYS A 135 -8.34 -15.60 4.12
C LYS A 135 -7.96 -16.39 2.87
N THR A 136 -8.52 -16.04 1.72
CA THR A 136 -8.23 -16.70 0.44
C THR A 136 -6.80 -16.44 -0.02
N VAL A 137 -6.37 -15.17 0.00
CA VAL A 137 -5.00 -14.78 -0.31
C VAL A 137 -4.01 -15.49 0.62
N TYR A 138 -4.32 -15.56 1.92
CA TYR A 138 -3.44 -16.18 2.90
C TYR A 138 -3.23 -17.66 2.59
N ARG A 139 -4.32 -18.40 2.31
CA ARG A 139 -4.25 -19.81 1.95
C ARG A 139 -3.42 -20.06 0.68
N ALA A 140 -3.33 -19.07 -0.21
CA ALA A 140 -2.57 -19.16 -1.45
C ALA A 140 -1.09 -18.75 -1.32
N SER A 141 -0.70 -17.96 -0.30
CA SER A 141 0.67 -17.43 -0.16
C SER A 141 1.43 -17.95 1.05
N THR A 142 0.75 -18.15 2.19
CA THR A 142 1.34 -18.42 3.51
C THR A 142 2.48 -17.46 3.87
N PRO A 143 2.20 -16.17 4.19
CA PRO A 143 3.23 -15.19 4.54
C PRO A 143 3.94 -15.53 5.85
N ASP A 144 5.21 -15.19 5.94
CA ASP A 144 6.02 -15.35 7.16
C ASP A 144 5.75 -14.23 8.17
N ARG A 145 5.49 -13.01 7.66
CA ARG A 145 5.33 -11.80 8.47
C ARG A 145 4.26 -10.86 7.92
N ILE A 146 3.48 -10.28 8.82
CA ILE A 146 2.46 -9.28 8.50
C ILE A 146 2.66 -8.05 9.40
N TYR A 147 2.83 -6.89 8.76
CA TYR A 147 2.78 -5.57 9.39
C TYR A 147 1.37 -5.00 9.19
N LEU A 148 0.68 -4.67 10.28
CA LEU A 148 -0.70 -4.19 10.26
C LEU A 148 -0.81 -2.84 10.98
N LEU A 149 -1.31 -1.82 10.27
CA LEU A 149 -1.72 -0.55 10.86
C LEU A 149 -3.21 -0.32 10.59
N THR A 150 -3.97 0.03 11.63
CA THR A 150 -5.40 0.36 11.52
C THR A 150 -5.71 1.65 12.26
N ASP A 151 -6.72 2.38 11.76
CA ASP A 151 -7.30 3.49 12.50
C ASP A 151 -8.32 2.95 13.51
N GLY A 152 -8.07 3.16 14.80
CA GLY A 152 -8.96 2.73 15.88
C GLY A 152 -8.61 1.38 16.53
N LYS A 153 -8.94 1.28 17.82
CA LYS A 153 -8.60 0.14 18.69
C LYS A 153 -9.40 -1.12 18.32
N ASP A 154 -10.70 -0.98 18.08
CA ASP A 154 -11.58 -2.13 17.82
C ASP A 154 -11.23 -2.81 16.49
N LYS A 155 -10.95 -2.00 15.47
CA LYS A 155 -10.46 -2.46 14.17
C LYS A 155 -9.14 -3.20 14.27
N ARG A 156 -8.23 -2.71 15.11
CA ARG A 156 -6.95 -3.36 15.37
C ARG A 156 -7.15 -4.74 15.98
N GLU A 157 -7.96 -4.83 17.03
CA GLU A 157 -8.19 -6.09 17.73
C GLU A 157 -8.91 -7.10 16.84
N PHE A 158 -9.89 -6.66 16.05
CA PHE A 158 -10.56 -7.53 15.06
C PHE A 158 -9.54 -8.16 14.10
N TYR A 159 -8.74 -7.35 13.42
CA TYR A 159 -7.79 -7.86 12.43
C TYR A 159 -6.68 -8.71 13.06
N LYS A 160 -6.27 -8.39 14.29
CA LYS A 160 -5.35 -9.24 15.05
C LYS A 160 -5.93 -10.63 15.26
N GLN A 161 -7.19 -10.72 15.71
CA GLN A 161 -7.86 -12.03 15.90
C GLN A 161 -7.98 -12.78 14.57
N VAL A 162 -8.33 -12.10 13.48
CA VAL A 162 -8.40 -12.68 12.13
C VAL A 162 -7.06 -13.31 11.72
N PHE A 163 -5.96 -12.57 11.80
CA PHE A 163 -4.66 -13.09 11.38
C PHE A 163 -4.14 -14.21 12.30
N MET A 164 -4.36 -14.10 13.61
CA MET A 164 -3.99 -15.15 14.56
C MET A 164 -4.78 -16.44 14.35
N GLN A 165 -6.07 -16.35 13.99
CA GLN A 165 -6.89 -17.52 13.65
C GLN A 165 -6.46 -18.19 12.35
N ILE A 166 -6.00 -17.40 11.37
CA ILE A 166 -5.59 -17.90 10.07
C ILE A 166 -4.24 -18.65 10.15
N ASN A 167 -3.28 -18.15 10.95
CA ASN A 167 -2.06 -18.90 11.26
C ASN A 167 -1.39 -18.44 12.57
N PRO A 168 -1.28 -19.31 13.59
CA PRO A 168 -0.60 -18.98 14.83
C PRO A 168 0.93 -18.83 14.69
N HIS A 169 1.52 -19.28 13.58
CA HIS A 169 2.97 -19.24 13.33
C HIS A 169 3.44 -18.03 12.52
N CYS A 170 2.53 -17.18 12.03
CA CYS A 170 2.88 -15.95 11.34
C CYS A 170 3.37 -14.90 12.34
N ASP A 171 4.48 -14.22 12.05
CA ASP A 171 4.94 -13.08 12.84
C ASP A 171 4.04 -11.86 12.56
N LEU A 172 3.08 -11.60 13.45
CA LEU A 172 2.16 -10.47 13.32
C LEU A 172 2.66 -9.26 14.11
N ARG A 173 2.93 -8.16 13.42
CA ARG A 173 3.32 -6.87 13.98
C ARG A 173 2.18 -5.87 13.81
N PHE A 174 1.62 -5.36 14.90
CA PHE A 174 0.35 -4.62 14.85
C PHE A 174 0.24 -3.42 15.80
N ASP A 175 1.29 -3.14 16.59
CA ASP A 175 1.26 -2.02 17.56
C ASP A 175 1.85 -0.73 16.98
N TYR A 176 1.29 -0.29 15.86
CA TYR A 176 1.71 0.93 15.19
C TYR A 176 0.72 2.06 15.45
N GLN A 177 1.26 3.24 15.79
CA GLN A 177 0.49 4.47 15.96
C GLN A 177 0.49 5.34 14.70
N THR A 178 1.52 5.21 13.85
CA THR A 178 1.70 6.01 12.65
C THR A 178 2.26 5.16 11.51
N GLN A 179 2.06 5.63 10.28
CA GLN A 179 2.63 5.00 9.07
C GLN A 179 4.15 5.07 9.09
N GLU A 180 4.74 6.16 9.61
CA GLU A 180 6.18 6.31 9.75
C GLU A 180 6.79 5.22 10.62
N LYS A 181 6.23 4.99 11.82
CA LYS A 181 6.74 3.97 12.74
C LYS A 181 6.66 2.57 12.13
N LEU A 182 5.56 2.24 11.46
CA LEU A 182 5.42 0.96 10.74
C LEU A 182 6.52 0.81 9.68
N CYS A 183 6.71 1.85 8.86
CA CYS A 183 7.67 1.81 7.78
C CYS A 183 9.11 1.76 8.32
N GLU A 184 9.44 2.45 9.41
CA GLU A 184 10.76 2.41 10.05
C GLU A 184 11.10 1.03 10.60
N ASP A 185 10.13 0.38 11.25
CA ASP A 185 10.30 -0.98 11.76
C ASP A 185 10.46 -1.99 10.62
N PHE A 186 9.64 -1.88 9.57
CA PHE A 186 9.80 -2.66 8.33
C PHE A 186 11.20 -2.49 7.73
N VAL A 187 11.68 -1.25 7.57
CA VAL A 187 13.02 -0.98 7.03
C VAL A 187 14.09 -1.62 7.89
N SER A 188 13.99 -1.48 9.21
CA SER A 188 14.99 -2.00 10.14
C SER A 188 15.05 -3.52 10.16
N ALA A 189 13.90 -4.19 10.04
CA ALA A 189 13.79 -5.64 10.07
C ALA A 189 14.11 -6.30 8.73
N GLU A 190 13.63 -5.74 7.62
CA GLU A 190 13.63 -6.39 6.30
C GLU A 190 14.69 -5.83 5.36
N VAL A 191 14.87 -4.51 5.40
CA VAL A 191 15.78 -3.79 4.53
C VAL A 191 17.10 -3.65 5.28
N LYS A 192 17.85 -4.77 5.38
CA LYS A 192 19.23 -4.75 5.87
C LYS A 192 19.97 -3.62 5.17
N LEU A 193 20.27 -2.55 5.89
CA LEU A 193 21.03 -1.41 5.38
C LEU A 193 22.35 -1.96 4.86
N SER A 194 22.51 -2.02 3.54
CA SER A 194 23.85 -2.14 2.99
C SER A 194 24.59 -0.88 3.43
N PRO A 195 25.74 -0.97 4.09
CA PRO A 195 26.53 0.22 4.36
C PRO A 195 26.82 0.85 3.00
N VAL A 196 26.39 2.10 2.84
CA VAL A 196 26.76 2.93 1.69
C VAL A 196 28.29 2.93 1.66
N ARG A 197 28.87 2.26 0.66
CA ARG A 197 30.29 2.41 0.31
C ARG A 197 30.44 3.64 -0.56
#